data_AF-A0A0D2L3J6-F1
#
_entry.id   AF-A0A0D2L3J6-F1
#
_cell.length_a   1.000
_cell.length_b   1.000
_cell.length_c   1.000
_cell.angle_alpha   90.00
_cell.angle_beta   90.00
_cell.angle_gamma   90.00
#
_symmetry.space_group_name_H-M   'P 1'
#
loop_
_entity.id
_entity.type
_entity.pdbx_description
1 polymer ?
#
loop_
_entity_poly.entity_id
_entity_poly.type
_entity_poly.pdbx_seq_one_letter_code
_entity_poly.pdbx_strand_id
1 'polypeptide(L)'
;MHVQNATLAGGVAVGSAAALNLHPAGALAVGAFAGAMSTAGFARLTPLLERRMGLGDTCGVHNLHGLPGILGGLVAGFASFGAANAAAAPHGAAQLGWQLAAIAATVAIGATGGGLAGWAAARANPMSQLIDGAHLFDDGLIWTGVDLEVSTKDHSVVGVPSVHGGNAYEQHKETQAAAAAANGAAKDADACDQQV
;
A
#
# COMPACT_ATOMS: atom_id res chain seq x y z
N MET A 1 8.35 -12.86 -3.05
CA MET A 1 7.59 -11.92 -2.21
C MET A 1 7.20 -12.49 -0.84
N HIS A 2 6.46 -13.60 -0.72
CA HIS A 2 5.93 -14.10 0.57
C HIS A 2 6.99 -14.29 1.68
N VAL A 3 8.14 -14.90 1.37
CA VAL A 3 9.20 -15.16 2.37
C VAL A 3 9.98 -13.90 2.75
N GLN A 4 10.26 -13.00 1.81
CA GLN A 4 11.04 -11.78 2.06
C GLN A 4 10.27 -10.77 2.91
N ASN A 5 8.96 -10.65 2.70
CA ASN A 5 8.15 -9.68 3.41
C ASN A 5 7.64 -10.25 4.74
N ALA A 6 7.20 -11.51 4.79
CA ALA A 6 6.63 -12.06 6.02
C ALA A 6 7.64 -12.24 7.16
N THR A 7 8.94 -12.37 6.89
CA THR A 7 9.97 -12.43 7.93
C THR A 7 10.10 -11.10 8.69
N LEU A 8 9.81 -9.97 8.03
CA LEU A 8 9.83 -8.64 8.65
C LEU A 8 8.58 -8.39 9.52
N ALA A 9 7.47 -9.11 9.29
CA ALA A 9 6.23 -8.96 10.02
C ALA A 9 6.38 -9.24 11.53
N GLY A 10 7.29 -10.14 11.92
CA GLY A 10 7.57 -10.41 13.33
C GLY A 10 8.12 -9.19 14.06
N GLY A 11 9.00 -8.41 13.42
CA GLY A 11 9.51 -7.15 13.96
C GLY A 11 8.41 -6.12 14.14
N VAL A 12 7.52 -5.97 13.14
CA VAL A 12 6.35 -5.08 13.22
C VAL A 12 5.44 -5.48 14.38
N ALA A 13 5.15 -6.77 14.54
CA ALA A 13 4.26 -7.27 15.59
C ALA A 13 4.83 -7.19 17.01
N VAL A 14 6.14 -7.10 17.19
CA VAL A 14 6.75 -6.90 18.52
C VAL A 14 7.04 -5.43 18.81
N GLY A 15 7.00 -4.55 17.79
CA GLY A 15 7.40 -3.15 17.89
C GLY A 15 6.76 -2.37 19.05
N SER A 16 5.43 -2.43 19.20
CA SER A 16 4.72 -1.73 20.28
C SER A 16 5.01 -2.28 21.68
N ALA A 17 5.49 -3.52 21.78
CA ALA A 17 5.83 -4.18 23.03
C ALA A 17 7.35 -4.33 23.22
N ALA A 18 8.18 -3.73 22.36
CA ALA A 18 9.63 -3.91 22.39
C ALA A 18 10.28 -3.37 23.69
N ALA A 19 9.66 -2.37 24.32
CA ALA A 19 10.08 -1.82 25.61
C ALA A 19 9.39 -2.48 26.82
N LEU A 20 8.52 -3.46 26.59
CA LEU A 20 7.82 -4.20 27.63
C LEU A 20 8.55 -5.53 27.90
N ASN A 21 8.48 -5.99 29.14
CA ASN A 21 8.94 -7.31 29.54
C ASN A 21 8.01 -8.37 28.95
N LEU A 22 8.37 -8.88 27.77
CA LEU A 22 7.80 -10.07 27.16
C LEU A 22 8.64 -11.29 27.51
N HIS A 23 7.97 -12.39 27.84
CA HIS A 23 8.67 -13.67 27.97
C HIS A 23 9.28 -14.06 26.60
N PRO A 24 10.54 -14.53 26.52
CA PRO A 24 11.20 -14.84 25.23
C PRO A 24 10.39 -15.80 24.35
N ALA A 25 9.78 -16.82 24.94
CA ALA A 25 8.90 -17.74 24.22
C ALA A 25 7.64 -17.04 23.67
N GLY A 26 7.11 -16.05 24.39
CA GLY A 26 5.98 -15.24 23.94
C GLY A 26 6.34 -14.35 22.75
N ALA A 27 7.52 -13.71 22.78
CA ALA A 27 8.02 -12.92 21.65
C ALA A 27 8.23 -13.79 20.40
N LEU A 28 8.80 -14.99 20.54
CA LEU A 28 8.95 -15.94 19.43
C LEU A 28 7.60 -16.40 18.88
N ALA A 29 6.62 -16.69 19.75
CA ALA A 29 5.28 -17.10 19.34
C ALA A 29 4.55 -15.98 18.58
N VAL A 30 4.64 -14.74 19.05
CA VAL A 30 4.07 -13.56 18.36
C VAL A 30 4.72 -13.38 16.99
N GLY A 31 6.05 -13.47 16.90
CA GLY A 31 6.77 -13.35 15.63
C GLY A 31 6.37 -14.44 14.62
N ALA A 32 6.30 -15.71 15.06
CA ALA A 32 5.87 -16.82 14.22
C ALA A 32 4.42 -16.65 13.73
N PHE A 33 3.52 -16.23 14.63
CA PHE A 33 2.12 -15.98 14.29
C PHE A 33 1.96 -14.80 13.32
N ALA A 34 2.70 -13.71 13.53
CA ALA A 34 2.71 -12.56 12.63
C ALA A 34 3.22 -12.92 11.22
N GLY A 35 4.27 -13.73 11.12
CA GLY A 35 4.76 -14.24 9.83
C GLY A 35 3.73 -15.12 9.12
N ALA A 36 3.07 -16.03 9.85
CA ALA A 36 2.00 -16.86 9.30
C ALA A 36 0.79 -16.02 8.85
N MET A 37 0.38 -15.03 9.65
CA MET A 37 -0.68 -14.10 9.31
C MET A 37 -0.34 -13.29 8.05
N SER A 38 0.88 -12.76 7.97
CA SER A 38 1.34 -11.98 6.82
C SER A 38 1.37 -12.83 5.55
N THR A 39 1.97 -14.03 5.59
CA THR A 39 1.99 -14.96 4.44
C THR A 39 0.59 -15.35 3.96
N ALA A 40 -0.34 -15.64 4.89
CA ALA A 40 -1.73 -15.92 4.57
C ALA A 40 -2.44 -14.70 3.95
N GLY A 41 -2.14 -13.50 4.44
CA GLY A 41 -2.61 -12.23 3.88
C GLY A 41 -2.17 -12.02 2.44
N PHE A 42 -0.88 -12.22 2.14
CA PHE A 42 -0.38 -12.17 0.77
C PHE A 42 -1.06 -13.20 -0.15
N ALA A 43 -1.34 -14.41 0.35
CA ALA A 43 -1.93 -15.47 -0.46
C ALA A 43 -3.44 -15.31 -0.69
N ARG A 44 -4.18 -14.73 0.25
CA ARG A 44 -5.66 -14.67 0.19
C ARG A 44 -6.24 -13.27 0.29
N LEU A 45 -5.68 -12.41 1.13
CA LEU A 45 -6.25 -11.10 1.41
C LEU A 45 -5.93 -10.11 0.29
N THR A 46 -4.68 -10.02 -0.17
CA THR A 46 -4.30 -9.19 -1.32
C THR A 46 -5.18 -9.43 -2.55
N PRO A 47 -5.30 -10.68 -3.08
CA PRO A 47 -6.15 -10.90 -4.25
C PRO A 47 -7.64 -10.66 -3.97
N LEU A 48 -8.08 -10.79 -2.72
CA LEU A 48 -9.48 -10.50 -2.35
C LEU A 48 -9.76 -8.99 -2.36
N LEU A 49 -8.88 -8.19 -1.76
CA LEU A 49 -9.00 -6.72 -1.72
C LEU A 49 -8.98 -6.13 -3.13
N GLU A 50 -8.09 -6.62 -3.97
CA GLU A 50 -7.99 -6.21 -5.37
C GLU A 50 -9.28 -6.54 -6.13
N ARG A 51 -9.77 -7.79 -6.06
CA ARG A 51 -10.98 -8.22 -6.80
C ARG A 51 -12.29 -7.62 -6.29
N ARG A 52 -12.41 -7.37 -4.98
CA ARG A 52 -13.67 -6.95 -4.36
C ARG A 52 -13.77 -5.45 -4.16
N MET A 53 -12.65 -4.78 -3.89
CA MET A 53 -12.61 -3.36 -3.54
C MET A 53 -11.84 -2.52 -4.56
N GLY A 54 -11.19 -3.15 -5.56
CA GLY A 54 -10.31 -2.46 -6.50
C GLY A 54 -9.06 -1.86 -5.85
N LEU A 55 -8.71 -2.31 -4.63
CA LEU A 55 -7.59 -1.76 -3.88
C LEU A 55 -6.31 -2.51 -4.23
N GLY A 56 -5.49 -1.91 -5.10
CA GLY A 56 -4.17 -2.41 -5.44
C GLY A 56 -3.16 -2.13 -4.32
N ASP A 57 -2.54 -3.18 -3.80
CA ASP A 57 -1.47 -3.09 -2.80
C ASP A 57 -0.17 -3.70 -3.36
N THR A 58 0.57 -2.90 -4.14
CA THR A 58 1.74 -3.33 -4.92
C THR A 58 2.78 -4.08 -4.10
N CYS A 59 3.06 -3.61 -2.88
CA CYS A 59 4.06 -4.20 -2.00
C CYS A 59 3.45 -5.13 -0.93
N GLY A 60 2.11 -5.21 -0.86
CA GLY A 60 1.39 -5.89 0.21
C GLY A 60 1.62 -5.26 1.59
N VAL A 61 1.73 -3.94 1.66
CA VAL A 61 1.98 -3.21 2.92
C VAL A 61 0.88 -3.44 3.94
N HIS A 62 -0.35 -3.75 3.50
CA HIS A 62 -1.43 -4.10 4.42
C HIS A 62 -1.12 -5.38 5.20
N ASN A 63 -0.57 -6.41 4.54
CA ASN A 63 -0.26 -7.69 5.16
C ASN A 63 1.03 -7.65 5.98
N LEU A 64 1.94 -6.73 5.66
CA LEU A 64 3.22 -6.60 6.36
C LEU A 64 3.18 -5.59 7.51
N HIS A 65 2.56 -4.43 7.30
CA HIS A 65 2.54 -3.34 8.27
C HIS A 65 1.19 -3.21 8.96
N GLY A 66 0.09 -3.28 8.20
CA GLY A 66 -1.27 -3.09 8.72
C GLY A 66 -1.67 -4.16 9.74
N LEU A 67 -1.85 -5.41 9.29
CA LEU A 67 -2.26 -6.51 10.17
C LEU A 67 -1.25 -6.77 11.30
N PRO A 68 0.07 -6.87 11.04
CA PRO A 68 1.04 -7.09 12.11
C PRO A 68 1.14 -5.90 13.08
N GLY A 69 0.92 -4.66 12.62
CA GLY A 69 0.89 -3.48 13.48
C GLY A 69 -0.29 -3.49 14.46
N ILE A 70 -1.48 -3.87 13.99
CA ILE A 70 -2.66 -4.05 14.86
C ILE A 70 -2.38 -5.15 15.90
N LEU A 71 -1.82 -6.29 15.46
CA LEU A 71 -1.41 -7.37 16.34
C LEU A 71 -0.42 -6.88 17.41
N GLY A 72 0.58 -6.09 17.03
CA GLY A 72 1.57 -5.57 17.97
C GLY A 72 0.98 -4.62 19.01
N GLY A 73 0.03 -3.77 18.61
CA GLY A 73 -0.74 -2.96 19.54
C GLY A 73 -1.50 -3.81 20.57
N LEU A 74 -2.14 -4.90 20.14
CA LEU A 74 -2.83 -5.83 21.04
C LEU A 74 -1.86 -6.54 21.99
N VAL A 75 -0.73 -7.02 21.47
CA VAL A 75 0.32 -7.66 22.28
C VAL A 75 0.83 -6.72 23.37
N ALA A 76 1.06 -5.45 23.06
CA ALA A 76 1.44 -4.45 24.06
C ALA A 76 0.35 -4.24 25.12
N GLY A 77 -0.92 -4.18 24.70
CA GLY A 77 -2.06 -4.08 25.59
C GLY A 77 -2.14 -5.27 26.57
N PHE A 78 -1.99 -6.51 26.09
CA PHE A 78 -1.98 -7.69 26.96
C PHE A 78 -0.74 -7.79 27.85
N ALA A 79 0.43 -7.43 27.33
CA ALA A 79 1.68 -7.44 28.09
C ALA A 79 1.63 -6.48 29.30
N SER A 80 0.85 -5.41 29.20
CA SER A 80 0.67 -4.43 30.29
C SER A 80 0.05 -5.01 31.57
N PHE A 81 -0.63 -6.16 31.51
CA PHE A 81 -1.15 -6.85 32.69
C PHE A 81 -0.08 -7.57 33.52
N GLY A 82 1.11 -7.79 32.97
CA GLY A 82 2.21 -8.42 33.69
C GLY A 82 2.76 -7.49 34.77
N ALA A 83 2.99 -8.01 35.99
CA ALA A 83 3.55 -7.21 37.09
C ALA A 83 4.91 -6.56 36.74
N ALA A 84 5.71 -7.22 35.90
CA ALA A 84 6.97 -6.69 35.38
C ALA A 84 6.80 -5.45 34.46
N ASN A 85 5.58 -5.17 34.01
CA ASN A 85 5.23 -4.05 33.16
C ASN A 85 4.41 -2.97 33.88
N ALA A 86 4.22 -3.07 35.20
CA ALA A 86 3.40 -2.14 35.98
C ALA A 86 3.83 -0.68 35.80
N ALA A 87 5.14 -0.41 35.71
CA ALA A 87 5.67 0.94 35.47
C ALA A 87 5.30 1.50 34.08
N ALA A 88 5.08 0.63 33.10
CA ALA A 88 4.67 0.98 31.74
C ALA A 88 3.14 0.93 31.54
N ALA A 89 2.38 0.59 32.59
CA ALA A 89 0.93 0.46 32.58
C ALA A 89 0.24 1.43 33.56
N PRO A 90 0.39 2.77 33.37
CA PRO A 90 -0.12 3.76 34.32
C PRO A 90 -1.63 3.72 34.52
N HIS A 91 -2.39 3.17 33.55
CA HIS A 91 -3.84 3.02 33.64
C HIS A 91 -4.28 1.64 34.15
N GLY A 92 -3.35 0.79 34.60
CA GLY A 92 -3.62 -0.54 35.15
C GLY A 92 -4.51 -1.38 34.23
N ALA A 93 -5.63 -1.89 34.77
CA ALA A 93 -6.57 -2.72 34.02
C ALA A 93 -7.18 -2.01 32.78
N ALA A 94 -7.24 -0.69 32.78
CA ALA A 94 -7.76 0.10 31.66
C ALA A 94 -6.73 0.29 30.53
N GLN A 95 -5.46 -0.09 30.72
CA GLN A 95 -4.38 0.13 29.74
C GLN A 95 -4.68 -0.54 28.39
N LEU A 96 -5.27 -1.75 28.39
CA LEU A 96 -5.72 -2.40 27.15
C LEU A 96 -6.78 -1.57 26.42
N GLY A 97 -7.72 -0.96 27.14
CA GLY A 97 -8.75 -0.09 26.56
C GLY A 97 -8.15 1.14 25.90
N TRP A 98 -7.18 1.78 26.55
CA TRP A 98 -6.44 2.90 25.96
C TRP A 98 -5.63 2.49 24.73
N GLN A 99 -5.03 1.30 24.75
CA GLN A 99 -4.29 0.77 23.59
C GLN A 99 -5.23 0.50 22.41
N LEU A 100 -6.42 -0.05 22.66
CA LEU A 100 -7.45 -0.25 21.62
C LEU A 100 -7.95 1.08 21.07
N ALA A 101 -8.18 2.07 21.93
CA ALA A 101 -8.57 3.42 21.52
C ALA A 101 -7.49 4.07 20.66
N ALA A 102 -6.22 3.92 21.03
CA ALA A 102 -5.09 4.42 20.24
C ALA A 102 -5.02 3.74 18.86
N ILE A 103 -5.16 2.42 18.78
CA ILE A 103 -5.21 1.70 17.49
C ILE A 103 -6.36 2.23 16.62
N ALA A 104 -7.56 2.35 17.18
CA ALA A 104 -8.72 2.84 16.45
C ALA A 104 -8.51 4.29 15.96
N ALA A 105 -7.95 5.16 16.80
CA ALA A 105 -7.60 6.52 16.42
C ALA A 105 -6.55 6.57 15.30
N THR A 106 -5.48 5.77 15.40
CA THR A 106 -4.44 5.69 14.36
C THR A 106 -4.98 5.17 13.04
N VAL A 107 -5.84 4.14 13.06
CA VAL A 107 -6.50 3.63 11.85
C VAL A 107 -7.41 4.70 11.24
N ALA A 108 -8.19 5.41 12.06
CA ALA A 108 -9.06 6.49 11.59
C ALA A 108 -8.25 7.63 10.95
N ILE A 109 -7.16 8.08 11.59
CA ILE A 109 -6.26 9.10 11.07
C ILE A 109 -5.61 8.63 9.76
N GLY A 110 -5.09 7.40 9.72
CA GLY A 110 -4.48 6.83 8.52
C GLY A 110 -5.45 6.71 7.35
N ALA A 111 -6.66 6.22 7.59
CA ALA A 111 -7.70 6.06 6.57
C ALA A 111 -8.19 7.41 6.04
N THR A 112 -8.51 8.35 6.94
CA THR A 112 -8.99 9.69 6.57
C THR A 112 -7.91 10.52 5.90
N GLY A 113 -6.70 10.57 6.47
CA GLY A 113 -5.57 11.28 5.90
C GLY A 113 -5.14 10.71 4.55
N GLY A 114 -5.01 9.38 4.44
CA GLY A 114 -4.69 8.70 3.20
C GLY A 114 -5.76 8.88 2.12
N GLY A 115 -7.04 8.82 2.49
CA GLY A 115 -8.17 9.06 1.58
C GLY A 115 -8.21 10.50 1.07
N LEU A 116 -8.01 11.49 1.95
CA LEU A 116 -7.93 12.90 1.56
C LEU A 116 -6.73 13.18 0.67
N ALA A 117 -5.56 12.63 1.01
CA ALA A 117 -4.35 12.76 0.19
C ALA A 117 -4.54 12.12 -1.19
N GLY A 118 -5.11 10.92 -1.25
CA GLY A 118 -5.42 10.23 -2.50
C GLY A 118 -6.44 11.01 -3.34
N TRP A 119 -7.49 11.55 -2.73
CA TRP A 119 -8.47 12.40 -3.40
C TRP A 119 -7.83 13.69 -3.94
N ALA A 120 -7.02 14.38 -3.13
CA ALA A 120 -6.33 15.59 -3.53
C ALA A 120 -5.35 15.32 -4.68
N ALA A 121 -4.60 14.21 -4.62
CA ALA A 121 -3.70 13.78 -5.70
C ALA A 121 -4.48 13.48 -7.00
N ALA A 122 -5.62 12.78 -6.89
CA ALA A 122 -6.49 12.52 -8.04
C ALA A 122 -7.07 13.80 -8.65
N ARG A 123 -7.33 14.84 -7.84
CA ARG A 123 -7.91 16.11 -8.30
C ARG A 123 -6.88 17.08 -8.85
N ALA A 124 -5.72 17.18 -8.19
CA ALA A 124 -4.60 17.98 -8.64
C ALA A 124 -3.97 17.41 -9.90
N ASN A 125 -4.12 16.09 -10.12
CA ASN A 125 -3.55 15.36 -11.25
C ASN A 125 -2.09 15.78 -11.52
N PRO A 126 -1.22 15.80 -10.50
CA PRO A 126 0.16 16.31 -10.66
C PRO A 126 0.97 15.48 -11.67
N MET A 127 0.46 14.29 -12.00
CA MET A 127 0.93 13.38 -13.01
C MET A 127 -0.30 12.91 -13.79
N SER A 128 -0.81 13.69 -14.76
CA SER A 128 -1.72 13.14 -15.79
C SER A 128 -1.09 11.85 -16.29
N GLN A 129 -1.65 10.71 -15.89
CA GLN A 129 -0.94 9.43 -15.77
C GLN A 129 0.03 9.23 -16.94
N LEU A 130 1.29 9.63 -16.73
CA LEU A 130 2.34 9.69 -17.76
C LEU A 130 2.62 8.31 -18.37
N ILE A 131 2.02 7.28 -17.77
CA ILE A 131 2.14 5.86 -18.01
C ILE A 131 0.70 5.35 -17.94
N ASP A 132 0.16 4.90 -19.08
CA ASP A 132 -1.13 4.21 -19.12
C ASP A 132 -1.10 2.99 -18.16
N GLY A 133 -2.26 2.54 -17.66
CA GLY A 133 -2.36 1.36 -16.79
C GLY A 133 -1.67 0.13 -17.38
N ALA A 134 -1.59 0.06 -18.71
CA ALA A 134 -0.87 -0.97 -19.46
C ALA A 134 0.65 -0.99 -19.22
N HIS A 135 1.25 0.14 -18.86
CA HIS A 135 2.69 0.30 -18.70
C HIS A 135 3.11 0.55 -17.24
N LEU A 136 2.22 0.35 -16.27
CA LEU A 136 2.59 0.38 -14.86
C LEU A 136 3.69 -0.64 -14.58
N PHE A 137 4.67 -0.24 -13.78
CA PHE A 137 5.84 -1.04 -13.41
C PHE A 137 6.83 -1.30 -14.57
N ASP A 138 6.75 -0.51 -15.65
CA ASP A 138 7.72 -0.49 -16.75
C ASP A 138 8.67 0.71 -16.62
N ASP A 139 9.92 0.43 -16.26
CA ASP A 139 10.96 1.45 -16.11
C ASP A 139 11.42 2.03 -17.45
N GLY A 140 11.15 1.36 -18.59
CA GLY A 140 11.58 1.79 -19.92
C GLY A 140 10.99 3.14 -20.38
N LEU A 141 9.87 3.56 -19.79
CA LEU A 141 9.27 4.87 -20.05
C LEU A 141 9.95 6.02 -19.30
N ILE A 142 10.66 5.74 -18.21
CA ILE A 142 11.21 6.77 -17.32
C ILE A 142 12.74 6.85 -17.44
N TRP A 143 13.40 5.72 -17.70
CA TRP A 143 14.85 5.61 -17.75
C TRP A 143 15.38 5.71 -19.18
N THR A 144 16.44 6.50 -19.39
CA THR A 144 17.10 6.67 -20.70
C THR A 144 18.58 6.32 -20.63
N GLY A 145 19.20 5.98 -21.76
CA GLY A 145 20.65 5.78 -21.86
C GLY A 145 21.17 4.42 -21.36
N VAL A 146 20.33 3.39 -21.34
CA VAL A 146 20.69 2.02 -20.95
C VAL A 146 20.37 1.07 -22.09
N ASP A 147 21.24 0.09 -22.35
CA ASP A 147 20.94 -1.00 -23.27
C ASP A 147 19.82 -1.86 -22.67
N LEU A 148 18.64 -1.80 -23.28
CA LEU A 148 17.45 -2.49 -22.79
C LEU A 148 17.38 -3.91 -23.37
N GLU A 149 17.13 -4.90 -22.53
CA GLU A 149 16.84 -6.25 -22.97
C GLU A 149 15.46 -6.29 -23.64
N VAL A 150 15.37 -6.80 -24.88
CA VAL A 150 14.08 -7.00 -25.55
C VAL A 150 13.32 -8.12 -24.82
N SER A 151 12.31 -7.77 -24.03
CA SER A 151 11.44 -8.79 -23.44
C SER A 151 10.55 -9.42 -24.51
N THR A 152 10.69 -10.73 -24.70
CA THR A 152 9.80 -11.54 -25.56
C THR A 152 8.51 -11.96 -24.85
N LYS A 153 8.35 -11.58 -23.59
CA LYS A 153 7.14 -11.83 -22.79
C LYS A 153 6.42 -10.51 -22.57
N ASP A 154 5.15 -10.47 -22.95
CA ASP A 154 4.24 -9.39 -22.56
C ASP A 154 4.16 -9.35 -21.03
N HIS A 155 4.81 -8.35 -20.45
CA HIS A 155 4.71 -8.03 -19.02
C HIS A 155 3.72 -6.88 -18.78
N SER A 156 3.18 -6.28 -19.84
CA SER A 156 2.04 -5.39 -19.74
C SER A 156 0.80 -6.20 -19.37
N VAL A 157 -0.01 -5.68 -18.45
CA VAL A 157 -1.26 -6.30 -18.01
C VAL A 157 -2.29 -6.41 -19.16
N VAL A 158 -1.97 -5.87 -20.35
CA VAL A 158 -2.89 -5.61 -21.47
C VAL A 158 -2.37 -6.14 -22.82
N GLY A 159 -1.26 -6.88 -22.88
CA GLY A 159 -0.75 -7.43 -24.15
C GLY A 159 -0.25 -6.38 -25.14
N VAL A 160 0.20 -5.23 -24.61
CA VAL A 160 0.88 -4.17 -25.35
C VAL A 160 2.38 -4.42 -25.24
N PRO A 161 3.15 -4.48 -26.34
CA PRO A 161 4.59 -4.63 -26.28
C PRO A 161 5.17 -3.55 -25.37
N SER A 162 5.95 -3.95 -24.37
CA SER A 162 6.63 -2.97 -23.52
C SER A 162 7.53 -2.10 -24.41
N VAL A 163 7.49 -0.79 -24.18
CA VAL A 163 8.00 0.22 -25.12
C VAL A 163 9.52 0.35 -24.94
N HIS A 164 10.26 -0.63 -25.45
CA HIS A 164 11.71 -0.71 -25.27
C HIS A 164 12.44 0.09 -26.36
N GLY A 165 12.91 1.28 -26.00
CA GLY A 165 13.99 1.96 -26.69
C GLY A 165 13.58 3.13 -27.60
N GLY A 166 14.31 4.24 -27.46
CA GLY A 166 14.12 5.47 -28.21
C GLY A 166 13.29 6.53 -27.49
N ASN A 167 12.91 7.58 -28.21
CA ASN A 167 12.06 8.70 -27.79
C ASN A 167 10.58 8.28 -27.52
N ALA A 168 10.36 7.03 -27.11
CA ALA A 168 9.09 6.42 -26.75
C ALA A 168 8.34 7.21 -25.67
N TYR A 169 9.04 7.73 -24.67
CA TYR A 169 8.44 8.61 -23.66
C TYR A 169 7.90 9.91 -24.27
N GLU A 170 8.64 10.52 -25.20
CA GLU A 170 8.20 11.73 -25.91
C GLU A 170 7.04 11.42 -26.87
N GLN A 171 7.07 10.29 -27.57
CA GLN A 171 5.95 9.82 -28.41
C GLN A 171 4.68 9.52 -27.58
N HIS A 172 4.84 8.92 -26.40
CA HIS A 172 3.71 8.68 -25.48
C HIS A 172 3.15 9.98 -24.92
N LYS A 173 4.02 10.95 -24.56
CA LYS A 173 3.60 12.31 -24.16
C LYS A 173 2.80 13.01 -25.26
N GLU A 174 3.26 12.97 -26.51
CA GLU A 174 2.55 13.57 -27.65
C GLU A 174 1.18 12.93 -27.86
N THR A 175 1.10 11.60 -27.75
CA THR A 175 -0.15 10.84 -27.89
C THR A 175 -1.14 11.15 -26.76
N GLN A 176 -0.66 11.28 -25.52
CA GLN A 176 -1.50 11.67 -24.38
C GLN A 176 -1.92 13.15 -24.43
N ALA A 177 -1.05 14.05 -24.87
CA ALA A 177 -1.40 15.45 -25.07
C ALA A 177 -2.50 15.60 -26.13
N ALA A 178 -2.44 14.81 -27.21
CA ALA A 178 -3.49 14.76 -28.23
C ALA A 178 -4.81 14.19 -27.68
N ALA A 179 -4.76 13.13 -26.87
CA ALA A 179 -5.95 12.55 -26.23
C ALA A 179 -6.61 13.49 -25.20
N ALA A 180 -5.80 14.22 -24.42
CA ALA A 180 -6.29 15.23 -23.49
C ALA A 180 -6.93 16.42 -24.20
N ALA A 181 -6.36 16.87 -25.34
CA ALA A 181 -6.95 17.91 -26.17
C ALA A 181 -8.27 17.48 -26.82
N ALA A 182 -8.37 16.23 -27.30
CA ALA A 182 -9.60 15.67 -27.85
C ALA A 182 -10.72 15.55 -26.81
N ASN A 183 -10.39 15.14 -25.58
CA ASN A 183 -11.36 15.07 -24.48
C ASN A 183 -11.78 16.46 -23.96
N GLY A 184 -10.91 17.47 -24.05
CA GLY A 184 -11.27 18.87 -23.80
C GLY A 184 -12.26 19.38 -24.84
N ALA A 185 -11.97 19.18 -26.12
CA ALA A 185 -12.85 19.58 -27.22
C ALA A 185 -14.22 18.88 -27.19
N ALA A 186 -14.28 17.61 -26.77
CA ALA A 186 -15.53 16.87 -26.61
C ALA A 186 -16.40 17.44 -25.48
N LYS A 187 -15.81 17.89 -24.38
CA LYS A 187 -16.54 18.52 -23.27
C LYS A 187 -17.04 19.93 -23.62
N ASP A 188 -16.27 20.67 -24.40
CA ASP A 188 -16.66 22.00 -24.86
C ASP A 188 -17.76 21.93 -25.93
N ALA A 189 -17.77 20.90 -26.77
CA ALA A 189 -18.84 20.64 -27.73
C ALA A 189 -20.16 20.22 -27.04
N ASP A 190 -20.08 19.35 -26.02
CA ASP A 190 -21.24 18.90 -25.23
C ASP A 190 -21.83 20.05 -24.37
N ALA A 191 -21.00 21.00 -23.94
CA ALA A 191 -21.44 22.22 -23.27
C ALA A 191 -22.13 23.24 -24.21
N CYS A 192 -21.75 23.26 -25.49
CA CYS A 192 -22.36 24.12 -26.51
C CYS A 192 -23.74 23.59 -26.96
N ASP A 193 -23.89 22.26 -27.04
CA ASP A 193 -25.15 21.60 -27.45
C ASP A 193 -26.23 21.65 -26.35
N GLN A 194 -25.85 21.88 -25.09
CA GLN A 194 -26.77 22.11 -23.97
C GLN A 194 -27.26 23.56 -23.84
N GLN A 195 -26.82 24.48 -24.72
CA GLN A 195 -27.21 25.89 -24.73
C GLN A 195 -28.16 26.27 -25.88
N VAL A 196 -28.68 25.29 -26.64
CA VAL A 196 -29.71 25.46 -27.70
C VAL A 196 -31.00 24.79 -27.29
#